data_AF-A0A938F457-F1
#
_entry.id   AF-A0A938F457-F1
#
_cell.length_a   1.000
_cell.length_b   1.000
_cell.length_c   1.000
_cell.angle_alpha   90.00
_cell.angle_beta   90.00
_cell.angle_gamma   90.00
#
_symmetry.space_group_name_H-M   'P 1'
#
loop_
_entity.id
_entity.type
_entity.pdbx_description
1 polymer ?
#
loop_
_entity_poly.entity_id
_entity_poly.type
_entity_poly.pdbx_seq_one_letter_code
_entity_poly.pdbx_strand_id
1 'polypeptide(L)'
;NVFLDWLLIKFLNIAGVALSTTLVAVYNVVTLTIILRKKIGFLGGKRIIKSYTKIVVSSAIMGAAIYFLWFYLERFAYINLWYNIIIVLSVIVLGAGLYVLFTYIFKMEEVKFVLGLFKKFKSKQKVDSTEMKD
;
A
#
# COMPACT_ATOMS: atom_id res chain seq x y z
N ASN A 1 19.66 -11.48 7.05
CA ASN A 1 18.74 -11.83 8.14
C ASN A 1 19.53 -12.16 9.39
N VAL A 2 20.21 -13.30 9.45
CA VAL A 2 20.90 -13.80 10.67
C VAL A 2 21.73 -12.77 11.47
N PHE A 3 22.57 -11.95 10.82
CA PHE A 3 23.39 -10.95 11.52
C PHE A 3 22.57 -9.78 12.10
N LEU A 4 21.55 -9.32 11.37
CA LEU A 4 20.64 -8.26 11.84
C LEU A 4 19.66 -8.80 12.89
N ASP A 5 19.16 -10.04 12.72
CA ASP A 5 18.31 -10.73 13.68
C ASP A 5 18.99 -10.83 15.05
N TRP A 6 20.27 -11.21 15.07
CA TRP A 6 21.05 -11.34 16.30
C TRP A 6 21.28 -9.99 17.01
N LEU A 7 21.45 -8.90 16.27
CA LEU A 7 21.66 -7.56 16.82
C LEU A 7 20.36 -6.92 17.34
N LEU A 8 19.22 -7.19 16.68
CA LEU A 8 17.91 -6.61 17.01
C LEU A 8 17.14 -7.38 18.10
N ILE A 9 17.29 -8.70 18.19
CA ILE A 9 16.65 -9.51 19.25
C ILE A 9 17.02 -9.01 20.64
N LYS A 10 18.26 -8.51 20.81
CA LYS A 10 18.75 -7.95 22.07
C LYS A 10 18.03 -6.66 22.49
N PHE A 11 17.40 -5.94 21.56
CA PHE A 11 16.71 -4.67 21.83
C PHE A 11 15.17 -4.79 21.79
N LEU A 12 14.58 -5.66 20.96
CA LEU A 12 13.14 -5.63 20.63
C LEU A 12 12.37 -6.97 20.74
N ASN A 13 12.96 -8.05 21.26
CA ASN A 13 12.33 -9.40 21.32
C ASN A 13 11.74 -9.83 19.95
N ILE A 14 10.43 -10.12 19.89
CA ILE A 14 9.72 -10.66 18.72
C ILE A 14 9.57 -9.60 17.62
N ALA A 15 9.44 -8.33 17.99
CA ALA A 15 9.36 -7.22 17.04
C ALA A 15 10.68 -7.02 16.27
N GLY A 16 11.81 -7.45 16.85
CA GLY A 16 13.13 -7.37 16.22
C GLY A 16 13.24 -8.22 14.95
N VAL A 17 12.57 -9.39 14.93
CA VAL A 17 12.58 -10.32 13.78
C VAL A 17 11.82 -9.72 12.60
N ALA A 18 10.68 -9.07 12.85
CA ALA A 18 9.90 -8.39 11.80
C ALA A 18 10.70 -7.23 11.17
N LEU A 19 11.35 -6.42 12.01
CA LEU A 19 12.17 -5.30 11.54
C LEU A 19 13.38 -5.77 10.71
N SER A 20 14.09 -6.80 11.17
CA SER A 20 15.20 -7.40 10.43
C SER A 20 14.76 -7.94 9.07
N THR A 21 13.61 -8.63 9.01
CA THR A 21 13.03 -9.13 7.76
C THR A 21 12.76 -8.00 6.77
N THR A 22 12.17 -6.88 7.23
CA THR A 22 11.92 -5.72 6.35
C THR A 22 13.21 -5.06 5.89
N LEU A 23 14.24 -4.95 6.74
CA LEU A 23 15.53 -4.38 6.37
C LEU A 23 16.25 -5.22 5.30
N VAL A 24 16.21 -6.53 5.45
CA VAL A 24 16.85 -7.45 4.49
C VAL A 24 16.08 -7.50 3.18
N ALA A 25 14.75 -7.41 3.22
CA ALA A 25 13.94 -7.24 2.02
C ALA A 25 14.31 -5.94 1.28
N VAL A 26 14.46 -4.82 1.98
CA VAL A 26 14.92 -3.55 1.39
C VAL A 26 16.31 -3.69 0.77
N TYR A 27 17.26 -4.28 1.50
CA TYR A 27 18.61 -4.52 0.98
C TYR A 27 18.60 -5.38 -0.29
N ASN A 28 17.78 -6.44 -0.30
CA ASN A 28 17.62 -7.31 -1.46
C ASN A 28 17.06 -6.54 -2.66
N VAL A 29 15.98 -5.77 -2.48
CA VAL A 29 15.38 -4.96 -3.55
C VAL A 29 16.37 -3.93 -4.08
N VAL A 30 17.12 -3.25 -3.21
CA VAL A 30 18.14 -2.27 -3.61
C VAL A 30 19.24 -2.94 -4.43
N THR A 31 19.79 -4.05 -3.94
CA THR A 31 20.85 -4.81 -4.61
C THR A 31 20.38 -5.29 -5.98
N LEU A 32 19.19 -5.90 -6.05
CA LEU A 32 18.61 -6.37 -7.29
C LEU A 32 18.35 -5.22 -8.27
N THR A 33 17.85 -4.08 -7.78
CA THR A 33 17.62 -2.90 -8.61
C THR A 33 18.92 -2.35 -9.20
N ILE A 34 20.03 -2.34 -8.44
CA ILE A 34 21.35 -1.92 -8.93
C ILE A 34 21.86 -2.89 -10.00
N ILE A 35 21.76 -4.20 -9.78
CA ILE A 35 22.14 -5.23 -10.75
C ILE A 35 21.31 -5.10 -12.03
N LEU A 36 19.99 -4.93 -11.89
CA LEU A 36 19.07 -4.77 -13.00
C LEU A 36 19.34 -3.50 -13.80
N ARG A 37 19.67 -2.39 -13.13
CA ARG A 37 20.10 -1.14 -13.76
C ARG A 37 21.36 -1.34 -14.61
N LYS A 38 22.31 -2.16 -14.14
CA LYS A 38 23.52 -2.51 -14.89
C LYS A 38 23.22 -3.40 -16.10
N LYS A 39 22.19 -4.26 -16.05
CA LYS A 39 21.91 -5.27 -17.08
C LYS A 39 20.92 -4.82 -18.17
N ILE A 40 19.92 -4.01 -17.83
CA ILE A 40 18.81 -3.60 -18.74
C ILE A 40 18.79 -2.08 -18.99
N GLY A 41 19.54 -1.28 -18.22
CA GLY A 41 19.60 0.18 -18.38
C GLY A 41 18.64 0.97 -17.48
N PHE A 42 18.28 2.19 -17.88
CA PHE A 42 17.61 3.19 -17.02
C PHE A 42 16.13 2.84 -16.76
N LEU A 43 15.84 2.24 -15.60
CA LEU A 43 14.49 1.86 -15.12
C LEU A 43 13.53 3.04 -14.83
N GLY A 44 13.81 4.25 -15.33
CA GLY A 44 12.98 5.42 -15.06
C GLY A 44 12.87 5.75 -13.57
N GLY A 45 13.93 5.56 -12.78
CA GLY A 45 13.90 5.67 -11.31
C GLY A 45 13.37 7.01 -10.76
N LYS A 46 13.50 8.11 -11.51
CA LYS A 46 12.89 9.41 -11.16
C LYS A 46 11.35 9.33 -11.06
N ARG A 47 10.70 8.54 -11.91
CA ARG A 47 9.25 8.33 -11.90
C ARG A 47 8.83 7.49 -10.71
N ILE A 48 9.58 6.42 -10.41
CA ILE A 48 9.34 5.54 -9.26
C ILE A 48 9.45 6.33 -7.94
N ILE A 49 10.51 7.11 -7.76
CA ILE A 49 10.70 7.94 -6.57
C ILE A 49 9.58 8.98 -6.43
N LYS A 50 9.16 9.60 -7.54
CA LYS A 50 8.06 10.59 -7.54
C LYS A 50 6.70 9.97 -7.19
N SER A 51 6.44 8.73 -7.61
CA SER A 51 5.23 8.01 -7.17
C SER A 51 5.35 7.63 -5.69
N TYR A 52 6.50 7.09 -5.28
CA TYR A 52 6.74 6.66 -3.89
C TYR A 52 6.53 7.80 -2.89
N THR A 53 7.07 8.99 -3.15
CA THR A 53 6.88 10.14 -2.25
C THR A 53 5.42 10.54 -2.13
N LYS A 54 4.66 10.54 -3.22
CA LYS A 54 3.22 10.80 -3.15
C LYS A 54 2.49 9.74 -2.33
N ILE A 55 2.88 8.46 -2.46
CA ILE A 55 2.26 7.34 -1.73
C ILE A 55 2.51 7.49 -0.24
N VAL A 56 3.74 7.80 0.15
CA VAL A 56 4.12 8.05 1.54
C VAL A 56 3.31 9.21 2.12
N VAL A 57 3.18 10.34 1.40
CA VAL A 57 2.38 11.48 1.86
C VAL A 57 0.90 11.12 2.00
N SER A 58 0.33 10.40 1.03
CA SER A 58 -1.09 10.00 1.07
C SER A 58 -1.37 9.01 2.20
N SER A 59 -0.46 8.06 2.43
CA SER A 59 -0.52 7.09 3.53
C SER A 59 -0.38 7.77 4.89
N ALA A 60 0.51 8.77 5.01
CA ALA A 60 0.65 9.54 6.24
C ALA A 60 -0.63 10.33 6.59
N ILE A 61 -1.26 10.98 5.60
CA ILE A 61 -2.53 11.70 5.80
C ILE A 61 -3.66 10.73 6.19
N MET A 62 -3.77 9.59 5.50
CA MET A 62 -4.73 8.54 5.86
C MET A 62 -4.49 8.01 7.28
N GLY A 63 -3.24 7.72 7.63
CA GLY A 63 -2.86 7.22 8.95
C GLY A 63 -3.23 8.22 10.06
N ALA A 64 -2.97 9.51 9.84
CA ALA A 64 -3.39 10.56 10.76
C ALA A 64 -4.92 10.62 10.90
N ALA A 65 -5.66 10.55 9.79
CA ALA A 65 -7.12 10.58 9.80
C ALA A 65 -7.73 9.39 10.56
N ILE A 66 -7.18 8.18 10.37
CA ILE A 66 -7.62 6.97 11.09
C ILE A 66 -7.23 7.07 12.57
N TYR A 67 -6.05 7.61 12.90
CA TYR A 67 -5.63 7.79 14.29
C TYR A 67 -6.59 8.74 15.04
N PHE A 68 -6.97 9.85 14.41
CA PHE A 68 -8.01 10.73 14.97
C PHE A 68 -9.35 10.01 15.10
N LEU A 69 -9.77 9.26 14.08
CA LEU A 69 -11.02 8.50 14.13
C LEU A 69 -11.01 7.47 15.27
N TRP A 70 -9.90 6.77 15.46
CA TRP A 70 -9.71 5.81 16.55
C TRP A 70 -9.79 6.48 17.91
N PHE A 71 -9.17 7.66 18.08
CA PHE A 71 -9.24 8.43 19.34
C PHE A 71 -10.69 8.82 19.72
N TYR A 72 -11.54 9.13 18.74
CA TYR A 72 -12.96 9.38 19.00
C TYR A 72 -13.75 8.10 19.30
N LEU A 73 -13.38 6.98 18.67
CA LEU A 73 -14.13 5.73 18.72
C LEU A 73 -13.76 4.86 19.93
N GLU A 74 -12.53 4.97 20.43
CA GLU A 74 -12.03 4.33 21.66
C GLU A 74 -12.93 4.65 22.85
N ARG A 75 -13.50 5.87 22.88
CA ARG A 75 -14.42 6.33 23.92
C ARG A 75 -15.74 5.53 23.98
N PHE A 76 -16.08 4.79 22.92
CA PHE A 76 -17.28 3.93 22.82
C PHE A 76 -16.95 2.43 22.75
N ALA A 77 -15.67 2.03 22.79
CA ALA A 77 -15.21 0.70 22.35
C ALA A 77 -15.37 -0.45 23.37
N TYR A 78 -15.96 -0.23 24.55
CA TYR A 78 -15.90 -1.19 25.67
C TYR A 78 -17.26 -1.73 26.13
N ILE A 79 -18.14 -2.11 25.19
CA ILE A 79 -19.49 -2.58 25.56
C ILE A 79 -19.73 -4.07 25.21
N ASN A 80 -19.30 -4.57 24.05
CA ASN A 80 -19.53 -5.98 23.65
C ASN A 80 -18.63 -6.46 22.49
N LEU A 81 -18.30 -7.78 22.43
CA LEU A 81 -17.48 -8.41 21.38
C LEU A 81 -18.04 -8.22 19.95
N TRP A 82 -19.35 -8.40 19.78
CA TRP A 82 -20.03 -8.18 18.49
C TRP A 82 -19.96 -6.72 18.04
N TYR A 83 -20.05 -5.77 18.98
CA TYR A 83 -19.89 -4.35 18.69
C TYR A 83 -18.46 -4.01 18.26
N ASN A 84 -17.45 -4.65 18.85
CA ASN A 84 -16.05 -4.47 18.44
C ASN A 84 -15.81 -4.90 16.98
N ILE A 85 -16.39 -6.04 16.55
CA ILE A 85 -16.28 -6.50 15.15
C ILE A 85 -16.89 -5.49 14.18
N ILE A 86 -18.09 -5.00 14.48
CA ILE A 86 -18.81 -4.03 13.63
C ILE A 86 -18.06 -2.69 13.59
N ILE A 87 -17.54 -2.23 14.72
CA ILE A 87 -16.72 -1.01 14.82
C ILE A 87 -15.45 -1.14 13.97
N VAL A 88 -14.72 -2.24 14.09
CA VAL A 88 -13.49 -2.46 13.32
C VAL A 88 -13.79 -2.51 11.82
N LEU A 89 -14.85 -3.21 11.41
CA LEU A 89 -15.32 -3.21 10.01
C LEU A 89 -15.65 -1.81 9.51
N SER A 90 -16.38 -1.02 10.30
CA SER A 90 -16.71 0.36 9.94
C SER A 90 -15.46 1.24 9.82
N VAL A 91 -14.48 1.08 10.71
CA VAL A 91 -13.20 1.80 10.64
C VAL A 91 -12.41 1.41 9.39
N ILE A 92 -12.39 0.12 9.04
CA ILE A 92 -11.73 -0.36 7.82
C ILE A 92 -12.39 0.25 6.58
N VAL A 93 -13.72 0.25 6.50
CA VAL A 93 -14.47 0.83 5.37
C VAL A 93 -14.25 2.34 5.27
N LEU A 94 -14.30 3.07 6.39
CA LEU A 94 -14.05 4.51 6.42
C LEU A 94 -12.60 4.84 6.06
N GLY A 95 -11.64 4.08 6.59
CA GLY A 95 -10.22 4.22 6.28
C GLY A 95 -9.95 3.95 4.80
N ALA A 96 -10.52 2.87 4.25
CA ALA A 96 -10.42 2.57 2.82
C ALA A 96 -11.06 3.66 1.96
N GLY A 97 -12.22 4.19 2.36
CA GLY A 97 -12.88 5.30 1.69
C GLY A 97 -12.03 6.58 1.68
N LEU A 98 -11.45 6.94 2.84
CA LEU A 98 -10.51 8.05 2.96
C LEU A 98 -9.27 7.87 2.09
N TYR A 99 -8.68 6.66 2.10
CA TYR A 99 -7.54 6.34 1.26
C TYR A 99 -7.86 6.55 -0.22
N VAL A 100 -8.98 6.01 -0.71
CA VAL A 100 -9.41 6.17 -2.11
C VAL A 100 -9.65 7.65 -2.42
N LEU A 101 -10.31 8.39 -1.54
CA LEU A 101 -10.61 9.81 -1.72
C LEU A 101 -9.33 10.65 -1.84
N PHE A 102 -8.38 10.48 -0.92
CA PHE A 102 -7.11 11.21 -0.94
C PHE A 102 -6.22 10.80 -2.11
N THR A 103 -6.16 9.50 -2.43
CA THR A 103 -5.39 9.00 -3.58
C THR A 103 -5.97 9.55 -4.90
N TYR A 104 -7.29 9.70 -4.99
CA TYR A 104 -7.97 10.35 -6.12
C TYR A 104 -7.64 11.85 -6.20
N ILE A 105 -7.70 12.58 -5.07
CA ILE A 105 -7.37 14.01 -4.99
C ILE A 105 -5.91 14.26 -5.40
N PHE A 106 -4.97 13.41 -4.97
CA PHE A 106 -3.54 13.54 -5.29
C PHE A 106 -3.21 13.24 -6.78
N LYS A 107 -4.20 12.85 -7.60
CA LYS A 107 -4.06 12.55 -9.04
C LYS A 107 -2.80 11.73 -9.31
N MET A 108 -2.60 10.67 -8.53
CA MET A 108 -1.43 9.82 -8.70
C MET A 108 -1.40 9.22 -10.11
N GLU A 109 -0.20 9.14 -10.67
CA GLU A 109 0.00 8.46 -11.95
C GLU A 109 -0.42 7.00 -11.88
N GLU A 110 -0.38 6.40 -10.68
CA GLU A 110 -0.88 5.06 -10.40
C GLU A 110 -2.41 4.96 -10.49
N VAL A 111 -3.16 5.95 -9.99
CA VAL A 111 -4.63 5.98 -10.17
C VAL A 111 -4.99 6.10 -11.65
N LYS A 112 -4.24 6.91 -12.41
CA LYS A 112 -4.41 6.97 -13.88
C LYS A 112 -4.05 5.65 -14.56
N PHE A 113 -3.03 4.94 -14.07
CA PHE A 113 -2.65 3.62 -14.60
C PHE A 113 -3.70 2.56 -14.28
N VAL A 114 -4.20 2.50 -13.05
CA VAL A 114 -5.28 1.59 -12.63
C VAL A 114 -6.58 1.89 -13.38
N LEU A 115 -6.98 3.16 -13.48
CA LEU A 115 -8.14 3.56 -14.28
C LEU A 115 -7.94 3.25 -15.78
N GLY A 116 -6.72 3.39 -16.29
CA GLY A 116 -6.34 3.01 -17.65
C GLY A 116 -6.43 1.50 -17.90
N LEU A 117 -6.01 0.67 -16.92
CA LEU A 117 -6.16 -0.78 -16.96
C LEU A 117 -7.63 -1.19 -16.94
N PHE A 118 -8.44 -0.61 -16.06
CA PHE A 118 -9.89 -0.85 -16.02
C PHE A 118 -10.58 -0.45 -17.33
N LYS A 119 -10.18 0.68 -17.93
CA LYS A 119 -10.69 1.11 -19.24
C LYS A 119 -10.29 0.15 -20.37
N LYS A 120 -9.09 -0.44 -20.28
CA LYS A 120 -8.60 -1.44 -21.25
C LYS A 120 -9.33 -2.79 -21.12
N PHE A 121 -9.67 -3.22 -19.91
CA PHE A 121 -10.52 -4.39 -19.68
C PHE A 121 -11.94 -4.21 -20.26
N LYS A 122 -12.53 -3.02 -20.11
CA LYS A 122 -13.84 -2.68 -20.70
C LYS A 122 -13.81 -2.63 -22.24
N SER A 123 -12.64 -2.37 -22.83
CA SER A 123 -12.46 -2.37 -24.29
C SER A 123 -12.29 -3.78 -24.87
N LYS A 124 -11.68 -4.72 -24.13
CA LYS A 124 -11.49 -6.10 -24.60
C LYS A 124 -12.77 -6.92 -24.63
N GLN A 125 -13.77 -6.58 -23.82
CA GLN A 125 -15.09 -7.24 -23.81
C GLN A 125 -15.99 -6.82 -25.00
N LYS A 126 -15.66 -5.71 -25.69
CA LYS A 126 -16.46 -5.20 -26.82
C LYS A 126 -16.02 -5.75 -28.18
N VAL A 127 -14.90 -6.46 -28.26
CA VAL A 127 -14.39 -7.07 -29.51
C VAL A 127 -14.83 -8.53 -29.64
N ASP A 128 -14.87 -9.26 -28.52
CA ASP A 128 -15.24 -10.69 -28.45
C ASP A 128 -16.76 -10.96 -28.63
N SER A 129 -17.60 -9.92 -28.57
CA SER A 129 -19.05 -10.02 -28.80
C SER A 129 -19.48 -9.72 -30.25
N THR A 130 -18.52 -9.35 -31.12
CA THR A 130 -18.75 -9.09 -32.55
C THR A 130 -18.40 -10.29 -33.43
N GLU A 131 -17.50 -11.18 -33.02
CA GLU A 131 -17.11 -12.37 -33.80
C GLU A 131 -18.04 -13.59 -33.61
N MET A 132 -19.00 -13.55 -32.68
CA MET A 132 -20.02 -14.61 -32.53
C MET A 132 -21.33 -14.32 -33.29
N LYS A 133 -21.32 -13.32 -34.19
CA LYS A 133 -22.50 -12.94 -35.00
C LYS A 133 -22.28 -13.05 -36.52
N ASP A 134 -21.09 -13.48 -36.95
CA ASP A 134 -20.79 -13.76 -38.35
C ASP A 134 -20.78 -15.28 -38.62
#